data_AF-A0A972N8R8-F1
#
_entry.id   AF-A0A972N8R8-F1
#
_cell.length_a   1.000
_cell.length_b   1.000
_cell.length_c   1.000
_cell.angle_alpha   90.00
_cell.angle_beta   90.00
_cell.angle_gamma   90.00
#
_symmetry.space_group_name_H-M   'P 1'
#
loop_
_entity.id
_entity.type
_entity.pdbx_description
1 polymer ?
#
loop_
_entity_poly.entity_id
_entity_poly.type
_entity_poly.pdbx_seq_one_letter_code
_entity_poly.pdbx_strand_id
1 'polypeptide(L)'
;MVRVVLGIVLIAVAGMYPLWAMYRLNKRLGRPDGPSSRQLAVWLAFTLSFPFALALTGAALVAPALAQSPLYRAVVGGLWGFVAVTVGARLMSND
;
A
#
# COMPACT_ATOMS: atom_id res chain seq x y z
N MET A 1 -1.64 -6.76 24.45
CA MET A 1 -0.27 -6.81 23.87
C MET A 1 -0.25 -7.21 22.40
N VAL A 2 -0.86 -8.33 21.99
CA VAL A 2 -0.82 -8.81 20.58
C VAL A 2 -1.23 -7.75 19.54
N ARG A 3 -2.30 -6.97 19.79
CA ARG A 3 -2.75 -5.90 18.89
C ARG A 3 -1.71 -4.80 18.66
N VAL A 4 -1.01 -4.41 19.73
CA VAL A 4 0.03 -3.37 19.67
C VAL A 4 1.23 -3.87 18.88
N VAL A 5 1.65 -5.13 19.12
CA VAL A 5 2.73 -5.76 18.35
C VAL A 5 2.38 -5.83 16.87
N LEU A 6 1.17 -6.28 16.53
CA LEU A 6 0.69 -6.28 15.14
C LEU A 6 0.69 -4.88 14.53
N GLY A 7 0.22 -3.87 15.27
CA GLY A 7 0.22 -2.48 14.79
C GLY A 7 1.62 -1.96 14.47
N ILE A 8 2.59 -2.22 15.35
CA ILE A 8 4.00 -1.86 15.13
C ILE A 8 4.57 -2.59 13.91
N VAL A 9 4.29 -3.90 13.77
CA VAL A 9 4.73 -4.68 12.61
C VAL A 9 4.15 -4.11 11.31
N LEU A 10 2.86 -3.75 11.28
CA LEU A 10 2.25 -3.14 10.08
C LEU A 10 2.89 -1.80 9.72
N ILE A 11 3.22 -0.97 10.71
CA ILE A 11 3.91 0.30 10.50
C ILE A 11 5.34 0.06 9.98
N ALA A 12 6.07 -0.90 10.54
CA ALA A 12 7.41 -1.25 10.08
C ALA A 12 7.40 -1.79 8.64
N VAL A 13 6.45 -2.68 8.32
CA VAL A 13 6.25 -3.20 6.97
C VAL A 13 5.90 -2.07 5.99
N ALA A 14 5.03 -1.14 6.39
CA ALA A 14 4.71 0.03 5.57
C ALA A 14 5.93 0.89 5.26
N GLY A 15 6.86 1.06 6.22
CA GLY A 15 8.10 1.80 6.01
C GLY A 15 9.10 1.07 5.09
N MET A 16 9.17 -0.26 5.17
CA MET A 16 10.07 -1.07 4.33
C MET A 16 9.56 -1.29 2.91
N TYR A 17 8.24 -1.22 2.71
CA TYR A 17 7.59 -1.54 1.44
C TYR A 17 8.05 -0.65 0.26
N PRO A 18 8.15 0.69 0.38
CA PRO A 18 8.65 1.54 -0.71
C PRO A 18 10.06 1.19 -1.18
N LEU A 19 10.96 0.86 -0.24
CA LEU A 19 12.34 0.47 -0.56
C LEU A 19 12.37 -0.84 -1.36
N TRP A 20 11.59 -1.82 -0.92
CA TRP A 20 11.45 -3.10 -1.62
C TRP A 20 10.80 -2.92 -3.01
N ALA A 21 9.80 -2.05 -3.12
CA ALA A 21 9.13 -1.72 -4.36
C ALA A 21 10.11 -1.06 -5.35
N MET A 22 10.88 -0.05 -4.92
CA MET A 22 11.90 0.60 -5.74
C MET A 22 12.96 -0.40 -6.24
N TYR A 23 13.43 -1.29 -5.36
CA TYR A 23 14.35 -2.36 -5.75
C TYR A 23 13.78 -3.26 -6.85
N ARG A 24 12.49 -3.63 -6.74
CA ARG A 24 11.81 -4.46 -7.74
C ARG A 24 11.59 -3.72 -9.05
N LEU A 25 11.30 -2.41 -9.00
CA LEU A 25 11.16 -1.58 -10.18
C LEU A 25 12.49 -1.47 -10.93
N ASN A 26 13.59 -1.20 -10.23
CA ASN A 26 14.92 -1.12 -10.83
C ASN A 26 15.26 -2.41 -11.59
N LYS A 27 14.98 -3.58 -10.97
CA LYS A 27 15.15 -4.89 -11.63
C LYS A 27 14.27 -5.11 -12.86
N ARG A 28 13.11 -4.46 -12.95
CA ARG A 28 12.18 -4.59 -14.08
C ARG A 28 12.53 -3.64 -15.23
N LEU A 29 12.99 -2.43 -14.92
CA LEU A 29 13.41 -1.44 -15.92
C LEU A 29 14.69 -1.86 -16.66
N GLY A 30 15.53 -2.69 -16.04
CA GLY A 30 16.72 -3.25 -16.69
C GLY A 30 16.45 -4.40 -17.68
N ARG A 31 15.19 -4.73 -17.98
CA ARG A 31 14.84 -5.79 -18.95
C ARG A 31 14.52 -5.18 -20.33
N PRO A 32 14.81 -5.90 -21.44
CA PRO A 32 14.54 -5.42 -22.80
C PRO A 32 13.07 -5.05 -23.04
N ASP A 33 12.16 -5.84 -22.47
CA ASP A 33 10.72 -5.59 -22.49
C ASP A 33 10.31 -4.86 -21.21
N GLY A 34 10.54 -3.56 -21.18
CA GLY A 34 10.13 -2.70 -20.08
C GLY A 34 8.60 -2.70 -19.88
N PRO A 35 8.10 -2.46 -18.66
CA PRO A 35 6.67 -2.36 -18.42
C PRO A 35 6.06 -1.20 -19.19
N SER A 36 4.83 -1.37 -19.69
CA SER A 36 4.11 -0.29 -20.38
C SER A 36 3.83 0.89 -19.43
N SER A 37 3.72 2.10 -19.97
CA SER A 37 3.46 3.32 -19.18
C SER A 37 2.23 3.19 -18.27
N ARG A 38 1.20 2.47 -18.73
CA ARG A 38 -0.01 2.18 -17.94
C ARG A 38 0.29 1.25 -16.76
N GLN A 39 1.07 0.19 -16.98
CA GLN A 39 1.49 -0.72 -15.90
C GLN A 39 2.38 -0.02 -14.87
N LEU A 40 3.27 0.87 -15.31
CA LEU A 40 4.11 1.69 -14.44
C LEU A 40 3.27 2.64 -13.57
N ALA A 41 2.29 3.33 -14.17
CA ALA A 41 1.40 4.24 -13.45
C ALA A 41 0.57 3.53 -12.38
N VAL A 42 -0.03 2.37 -12.71
CA VAL A 42 -0.77 1.55 -11.75
C VAL A 42 0.15 1.04 -10.63
N TRP A 43 1.36 0.63 -10.98
CA TRP A 43 2.35 0.16 -10.00
C TRP A 43 2.80 1.27 -9.05
N LEU A 44 3.06 2.48 -9.55
CA LEU A 44 3.39 3.66 -8.74
C LEU A 44 2.24 4.06 -7.83
N ALA A 45 1.02 4.10 -8.36
CA ALA A 45 -0.19 4.42 -7.60
C ALA A 45 -0.40 3.42 -6.44
N PHE A 46 -0.24 2.13 -6.70
CA PHE A 46 -0.28 1.10 -5.66
C PHE A 46 0.87 1.25 -4.65
N THR A 47 2.09 1.52 -5.14
CA THR A 47 3.28 1.64 -4.30
C THR A 47 3.22 2.81 -3.33
N LEU A 48 2.56 3.90 -3.72
CA LEU A 48 2.30 5.04 -2.83
C LEU A 48 1.16 4.73 -1.86
N SER A 49 0.02 4.27 -2.34
CA SER A 49 -1.20 4.15 -1.52
C SER A 49 -1.19 2.99 -0.51
N PHE A 50 -0.63 1.82 -0.89
CA PHE A 50 -0.60 0.63 -0.05
C PHE A 50 0.13 0.82 1.30
N PRO A 51 1.37 1.36 1.35
CA PRO A 51 2.05 1.56 2.63
C PRO A 51 1.31 2.56 3.53
N PHE A 52 0.68 3.60 3.00
CA PHE A 52 -0.13 4.52 3.81
C PHE A 52 -1.36 3.82 4.41
N ALA A 53 -2.08 3.01 3.62
CA ALA A 53 -3.20 2.22 4.10
C ALA A 53 -2.78 1.26 5.23
N LEU A 54 -1.63 0.59 5.06
CA LEU A 54 -1.03 -0.29 6.06
C LEU A 54 -0.63 0.45 7.33
N ALA A 55 0.08 1.58 7.22
CA ALA A 55 0.57 2.35 8.34
C ALA A 55 -0.59 2.87 9.20
N LEU A 56 -1.64 3.39 8.57
CA LEU A 56 -2.85 3.81 9.27
C LEU A 56 -3.60 2.62 9.86
N THR A 57 -3.69 1.49 9.16
CA THR A 57 -4.29 0.29 9.77
C THR A 57 -3.51 -0.13 11.02
N GLY A 58 -2.18 -0.07 10.99
CA GLY A 58 -1.33 -0.33 12.16
C GLY A 58 -1.49 0.70 13.28
N ALA A 59 -1.56 1.99 12.95
CA ALA A 59 -1.75 3.06 13.93
C ALA A 59 -3.07 2.92 14.70
N ALA A 60 -4.14 2.47 14.04
CA ALA A 60 -5.42 2.17 14.69
C ALA A 60 -5.34 1.03 15.71
N LEU A 61 -4.44 0.06 15.50
CA LEU A 61 -4.23 -1.05 16.44
C LEU A 61 -3.39 -0.64 17.65
N VAL A 62 -2.47 0.32 17.49
CA VAL A 62 -1.66 0.89 18.58
C VAL A 62 -2.46 1.89 19.39
N ALA A 63 -3.23 2.75 18.73
CA ALA A 63 -4.05 3.80 19.33
C ALA A 63 -5.53 3.66 18.89
N PRO A 64 -6.33 2.85 19.60
CA PRO A 64 -7.71 2.56 19.23
C PRO A 64 -8.63 3.80 19.15
N ALA A 65 -8.29 4.86 19.88
CA ALA A 65 -9.01 6.13 19.83
C ALA A 65 -9.02 6.74 18.41
N LEU A 66 -7.95 6.53 17.61
CA LEU A 66 -7.91 6.99 16.20
C LEU A 66 -9.01 6.32 15.37
N ALA A 67 -9.27 5.03 15.61
CA ALA A 67 -10.28 4.27 14.88
C ALA A 67 -11.72 4.71 15.17
N GLN A 68 -11.94 5.54 16.18
CA GLN A 68 -13.26 6.11 16.49
C GLN A 68 -13.52 7.41 15.70
N SER A 69 -12.49 8.03 15.14
CA SER A 69 -12.65 9.25 14.34
C SER A 69 -13.32 8.95 12.99
N PRO A 70 -14.43 9.65 12.64
CA PRO A 70 -15.08 9.50 11.34
C PRO A 70 -14.15 9.85 10.17
N LEU A 71 -13.34 10.91 10.33
CA LEU A 71 -12.35 11.32 9.33
C LEU A 71 -11.32 10.21 9.11
N TYR A 72 -10.84 9.60 10.18
CA TYR A 72 -9.88 8.52 10.10
C TYR A 72 -10.42 7.31 9.32
N ARG A 73 -11.66 6.90 9.64
CA ARG A 73 -12.33 5.81 8.93
C ARG A 73 -12.53 6.12 7.45
N ALA A 74 -12.93 7.35 7.13
CA ALA A 74 -13.09 7.79 5.74
C ALA A 74 -11.76 7.74 4.97
N VAL A 75 -10.67 8.23 5.57
CA VAL A 75 -9.33 8.20 4.96
C VAL A 75 -8.82 6.78 4.77
N VAL A 76 -8.88 5.94 5.80
CA VAL A 76 -8.42 4.54 5.74
C VAL A 76 -9.28 3.74 4.75
N GLY A 77 -10.60 3.90 4.79
CA GLY A 77 -11.52 3.26 3.86
C GLY A 77 -11.28 3.70 2.41
N GLY A 78 -11.08 5.00 2.17
CA GLY A 78 -10.76 5.54 0.85
C GLY A 78 -9.43 5.01 0.31
N LEU A 79 -8.39 4.92 1.15
CA LEU A 79 -7.11 4.35 0.78
C LEU A 79 -7.23 2.86 0.42
N TRP A 80 -7.94 2.06 1.23
CA TRP A 80 -8.17 0.65 0.91
C TRP A 80 -9.02 0.46 -0.34
N GLY A 81 -10.03 1.31 -0.57
CA GLY A 81 -10.81 1.32 -1.80
C GLY A 81 -9.95 1.62 -3.03
N PHE A 82 -9.09 2.63 -2.96
CA PHE A 82 -8.15 2.96 -4.03
C PHE A 82 -7.17 1.82 -4.31
N VAL A 83 -6.62 1.20 -3.26
CA VAL A 83 -5.76 0.02 -3.35
C VAL A 83 -6.49 -1.14 -4.03
N ALA A 84 -7.74 -1.41 -3.66
CA ALA A 84 -8.55 -2.47 -4.27
C ALA A 84 -8.77 -2.23 -5.76
N VAL A 85 -9.09 -0.98 -6.16
CA VAL A 85 -9.26 -0.59 -7.57
C VAL A 85 -7.95 -0.74 -8.35
N THR A 86 -6.82 -0.30 -7.80
CA THR A 86 -5.51 -0.42 -8.48
C THR A 86 -5.06 -1.87 -8.60
N VAL A 87 -5.33 -2.72 -7.61
CA VAL A 87 -5.06 -4.17 -7.69
C VAL A 87 -5.95 -4.83 -8.74
N GLY A 88 -7.26 -4.54 -8.74
CA GLY A 88 -8.19 -5.05 -9.75
C GLY A 88 -7.79 -4.68 -11.17
N ALA A 89 -7.44 -3.40 -11.39
CA ALA A 89 -6.95 -2.92 -12.69
C ALA A 89 -5.66 -3.62 -13.14
N ARG A 90 -4.77 -3.98 -12.19
CA ARG A 90 -3.53 -4.71 -12.48
C ARG A 90 -3.77 -6.17 -12.83
N LEU A 91 -4.71 -6.84 -12.17
CA LEU A 91 -5.04 -8.24 -12.44
C LEU A 91 -5.65 -8.38 -13.84
N MET A 92 -6.59 -7.51 -14.20
CA MET A 92 -7.25 -7.48 -15.51
C MET A 92 -6.32 -7.09 -16.67
N SER A 93 -5.13 -6.53 -16.41
CA SER A 93 -4.17 -6.15 -17.45
C SER A 93 -3.13 -7.22 -17.79
N ASN A 94 -3.19 -8.39 -17.14
CA ASN A 94 -2.29 -9.52 -17.43
C ASN A 94 -3.00 -10.68 -18.16
N ASP A 95 -4.29 -10.53 -18.49
CA ASP A 95 -5.04 -11.37 -19.43
C ASP A 95 -4.94 -10.76 -20.85
#